data_AF-A0A3C0NFZ2-F1
#
_entry.id   AF-A0A3C0NFZ2-F1
#
_cell.length_a   1.000
_cell.length_b   1.000
_cell.length_c   1.000
_cell.angle_alpha   90.00
_cell.angle_beta   90.00
_cell.angle_gamma   90.00
#
_symmetry.space_group_name_H-M   'P 1'
#
loop_
_entity.id
_entity.type
_entity.pdbx_description
1 polymer ?
#
loop_
_entity_poly.entity_id
_entity_poly.type
_entity_poly.pdbx_seq_one_letter_code
_entity_poly.pdbx_strand_id
1 'polypeptide(L)' 'MTGHYIFYPGNFCLVDPPNFQKLKQLCRLCQITGAYKPDSGKVEVFFCDTQSFWYVEPTDLVPAPCSASNN' A
#
# COMPACT_ATOMS: atom_id res chain seq x y z
N MET A 1 -14.67 8.43 12.81
CA MET A 1 -15.06 8.30 11.40
C MET A 1 -14.21 7.18 10.81
N THR A 2 -14.70 5.94 10.82
CA THR A 2 -13.99 4.81 10.19
C THR A 2 -14.45 4.72 8.74
N GLY A 3 -13.73 5.39 7.84
CA GLY A 3 -13.91 5.23 6.41
C GLY A 3 -13.24 3.93 5.96
N HIS A 4 -13.97 3.10 5.21
CA HIS A 4 -13.35 2.01 4.47
C HIS A 4 -12.87 2.57 3.12
N TYR A 5 -11.61 2.36 2.78
CA TYR A 5 -11.08 2.68 1.46
C TYR A 5 -11.24 1.46 0.55
N ILE A 6 -11.76 1.68 -0.66
CA ILE A 6 -11.81 0.67 -1.71
C ILE A 6 -10.65 0.94 -2.65
N PHE A 7 -9.78 -0.06 -2.81
CA PHE A 7 -8.64 0.01 -3.70
C PHE A 7 -8.88 -0.84 -4.94
N TYR A 8 -8.46 -0.32 -6.10
CA TYR A 8 -8.48 -1.04 -7.37
C TYR A 8 -7.05 -1.35 -7.86
N PRO A 9 -6.86 -2.42 -8.65
CA PRO A 9 -5.59 -2.67 -9.33
C PRO A 9 -5.13 -1.41 -10.10
N GLY A 10 -3.85 -1.09 -9.98
CA GLY A 10 -3.23 0.11 -10.55
C GLY A 10 -3.29 1.35 -9.66
N ASN A 11 -4.07 1.36 -8.57
CA ASN A 11 -4.09 2.47 -7.63
C ASN A 11 -2.77 2.59 -6.87
N PHE A 12 -2.32 3.83 -6.66
CA PHE A 12 -1.19 4.15 -5.80
C PHE A 12 -1.65 4.30 -4.35
N CYS A 13 -0.90 3.71 -3.44
CA CYS A 13 -1.14 3.77 -2.00
C CYS A 13 0.17 3.84 -1.24
N LEU A 14 0.07 4.22 0.03
CA LEU A 14 1.16 4.23 0.98
C LEU A 14 1.01 3.03 1.90
N VAL A 15 2.11 2.33 2.19
CA VAL A 15 2.13 1.31 3.25
C VAL A 15 2.63 1.96 4.53
N ASP A 16 1.78 1.94 5.56
CA ASP A 16 2.09 2.40 6.91
C ASP A 16 2.02 1.21 7.88
N PRO A 17 3.16 0.61 8.25
CA PRO A 17 3.15 -0.57 9.11
C PRO A 17 2.67 -0.22 10.53
N PRO A 18 1.81 -1.03 11.17
CA PRO A 18 1.10 -0.71 12.41
C PRO A 18 1.99 -0.70 13.68
N ASN A 19 3.31 -0.64 13.54
CA ASN A 19 4.27 -0.71 14.64
C ASN A 19 5.25 0.47 14.65
N PHE A 20 4.69 1.64 14.93
CA PHE A 20 5.37 2.94 15.09
C PHE A 20 6.42 3.03 16.23
N GLN A 21 6.81 1.94 16.87
CA GLN A 21 7.82 1.99 17.96
C GLN A 21 9.24 1.62 17.56
N LYS A 22 9.49 0.99 16.40
CA LYS A 22 10.86 0.55 16.09
C LYS A 22 11.56 1.24 14.93
N LEU A 23 10.88 1.85 13.97
CA LEU A 23 11.57 2.46 12.83
C LEU A 23 10.84 3.72 12.38
N LYS A 24 11.54 4.85 12.36
CA LYS A 24 11.18 6.08 11.65
C LYS A 24 11.17 5.86 10.12
N GLN A 25 10.57 4.77 9.65
CA GLN A 25 10.58 4.39 8.24
C GLN A 25 9.25 4.80 7.61
N LEU A 26 9.29 6.01 7.05
CA LEU A 26 8.85 6.34 5.70
C LEU A 26 7.62 5.55 5.23
N CYS A 27 6.45 6.20 5.19
CA CYS A 27 5.34 5.74 4.36
C CYS A 27 5.89 5.50 2.93
N ARG A 28 5.88 4.26 2.45
CA ARG A 28 6.45 3.91 1.15
C ARG A 28 5.36 3.87 0.09
N LEU A 29 5.61 4.55 -1.03
CA LEU A 29 4.73 4.55 -2.19
C LEU A 29 4.76 3.19 -2.87
N CYS A 30 3.60 2.62 -3.08
CA CYS A 30 3.41 1.37 -3.79
C CYS A 30 2.17 1.43 -4.69
N GLN A 31 2.11 0.50 -5.64
CA GLN A 31 1.00 0.34 -6.55
C GLN A 31 0.34 -1.03 -6.31
N ILE A 32 -0.98 -1.06 -6.22
CA ILE A 32 -1.72 -2.31 -6.03
C ILE A 32 -1.73 -3.11 -7.33
N THR A 33 -1.30 -4.35 -7.30
CA THR A 33 -1.22 -5.19 -8.50
C THR A 33 -2.56 -5.87 -8.82
N GLY A 34 -3.41 -6.05 -7.81
CA GLY A 34 -4.66 -6.81 -7.90
C GLY A 34 -4.51 -8.28 -7.56
N ALA A 35 -3.29 -8.77 -7.34
CA ALA A 35 -3.07 -10.10 -6.80
C ALA A 35 -3.30 -10.11 -5.28
N TYR A 36 -3.89 -11.20 -4.78
CA TYR A 36 -4.16 -11.43 -3.37
C TYR A 36 -3.68 -12.82 -2.98
N LYS A 37 -3.19 -12.96 -1.75
CA LYS A 37 -2.78 -14.26 -1.20
C LYS A 37 -3.92 -14.84 -0.36
N PRO A 38 -4.71 -15.80 -0.88
CA PRO A 38 -5.95 -16.27 -0.25
C PRO A 38 -5.75 -16.79 1.18
N ASP A 39 -4.61 -17.44 1.45
CA ASP A 39 -4.34 -18.04 2.77
C ASP A 39 -4.08 -17.02 3.88
N SER A 40 -3.71 -15.78 3.52
CA SER A 40 -3.30 -14.75 4.48
C SER A 40 -4.14 -13.47 4.42
N GLY A 41 -5.03 -13.32 3.44
CA GLY A 41 -5.78 -12.08 3.23
C GLY A 41 -4.94 -10.87 2.80
N LYS A 42 -3.64 -11.07 2.54
CA LYS A 42 -2.71 -10.02 2.14
C LYS A 42 -2.87 -9.66 0.67
N VAL A 43 -2.67 -8.38 0.37
CA VAL A 43 -2.68 -7.84 -0.99
C VAL A 43 -1.24 -7.70 -1.47
N GLU A 44 -1.00 -8.04 -2.73
CA GLU A 44 0.28 -7.79 -3.37
C GLU A 44 0.37 -6.34 -3.85
N VAL A 45 1.48 -5.70 -3.50
CA VAL A 45 1.81 -4.34 -3.91
C VAL A 45 3.19 -4.30 -4.55
N PHE A 46 3.35 -3.43 -5.53
CA PHE A 46 4.60 -3.14 -6.19
C PHE A 46 5.20 -1.85 -5.62
N PHE A 47 6.37 -1.94 -5.01
CA PHE A 47 7.11 -0.79 -4.49
C PHE A 47 7.97 -0.18 -5.60
N CYS A 48 7.63 1.04 -6.03
CA CYS A 48 8.30 1.70 -7.16
C CYS A 48 9.76 2.07 -6.87
N ASP A 49 10.10 2.36 -5.62
CA ASP A 49 11.45 2.74 -5.17
C ASP A 49 12.46 1.58 -5.25
N THR A 50 11.99 0.35 -5.00
CA THR A 50 12.81 -0.87 -4.95
C THR A 50 12.53 -1.83 -6.09
N GLN A 51 11.56 -1.50 -6.94
CA GLN A 51 11.10 -2.35 -8.05
C GLN A 51 10.80 -3.79 -7.62
N SER A 52 10.11 -3.94 -6.47
CA SER A 52 9.88 -5.25 -5.86
C SER A 52 8.43 -5.45 -5.44
N PHE A 53 7.98 -6.71 -5.46
CA PHE A 53 6.63 -7.12 -5.08
C PHE A 53 6.59 -7.65 -3.64
N TRP A 54 5.64 -7.16 -2.86
CA TRP A 54 5.50 -7.47 -1.44
C TRP A 54 4.04 -7.76 -1.12
N TYR A 55 3.79 -8.64 -0.15
CA TYR A 55 2.46 -8.90 0.39
C TYR A 55 2.26 -8.13 1.69
N VAL A 56 1.27 -7.25 1.72
CA VAL A 56 0.98 -6.36 2.85
C VAL A 56 -0.45 -6.55 3.35
N GLU A 57 -0.68 -6.22 4.62
CA GLU A 57 -2.02 -6.26 5.19
C GLU A 57 -2.87 -5.11 4.58
N PRO A 58 -4.12 -5.35 4.17
CA PRO A 58 -4.99 -4.31 3.62
C PRO A 58 -5.21 -3.14 4.60
N THR A 59 -5.10 -3.39 5.91
CA THR A 59 -5.24 -2.38 6.96
C THR A 59 -4.07 -1.41 7.05
N ASP A 60 -2.92 -1.80 6.51
CA ASP A 60 -1.70 -0.99 6.49
C ASP A 60 -1.66 -0.09 5.24
N LEU A 61 -2.64 -0.26 4.34
CA LEU A 61 -2.76 0.53 3.11
C LEU A 61 -3.55 1.81 3.35
N VAL A 62 -2.91 2.93 3.06
CA VAL A 62 -3.52 4.25 3.10
C VAL A 62 -3.55 4.80 1.67
N PRO A 63 -4.65 5.42 1.21
CA PRO A 63 -4.64 6.09 -0.08
C PRO A 63 -3.51 7.11 -0.12
N ALA A 64 -2.67 7.04 -1.16
CA ALA A 64 -1.67 8.07 -1.36
C ALA A 64 -2.41 9.39 -1.61
N PRO A 65 -2.02 10.51 -0.97
CA PRO A 65 -2.56 11.81 -1.33
C PRO A 65 -2.36 11.97 -2.83
N CYS A 66 -3.43 12.34 -3.54
CA CYS A 66 -3.47 12.39 -4.98
C CYS A 66 -2.33 13.27 -5.49
N SER A 67 -1.18 12.68 -5.81
CA SER A 67 -0.23 13.28 -6.73
C SER A 67 -0.91 13.17 -8.08
N ALA A 68 -1.79 14.13 -8.34
CA ALA A 68 -2.21 14.47 -9.68
C ALA A 68 -0.94 14.46 -10.53
N SER A 69 -0.89 13.51 -11.44
CA SER A 69 0.19 13.32 -12.38
C SER A 69 0.29 14.60 -13.20
N ASN A 70 1.22 15.49 -12.84
CA ASN A 70 1.71 16.51 -13.74
C ASN A 70 2.77 15.82 -14.61
N ASN A 71 2.32 15.28 -15.74
CA ASN A 71 3.09 15.15 -16.96
C ASN A 71 2.17 14.85 -18.13
#